data_AF-F3USF8-F1
#
_entry.id   AF-F3USF8-F1
#
_cell.length_a   1.000
_cell.length_b   1.000
_cell.length_c   1.000
_cell.angle_alpha   90.00
_cell.angle_beta   90.00
_cell.angle_gamma   90.00
#
_symmetry.space_group_name_H-M   'P 1'
#
loop_
_entity.id
_entity.type
_entity.pdbx_description
1 polymer ?
#
loop_
_entity_poly.entity_id
_entity_poly.type
_entity_poly.pdbx_seq_one_letter_code
_entity_poly.pdbx_strand_id
1 'polypeptide(L)'
;MTEISVANLDYKEYNRSADDMLSAVDKKIFFEGKVNKKYYQKIVLFRKYTLVNGGSCSDIKNIVSNDKDKKFYGVIDGDFENKDLARIYQIDFYSIENIVLLYHVTLAPYLKILISDLKNYYQKEKSIRHRLIQNINCTGHFVFKKDLEINSQFHEYIDFKIFDETTFLKYMDLKNIVSSYMMFLKQNSTIPKECRKAAKNYITSCDVISITDLFSNSELQRVQQEL
;
A
#
# COMPACT_ATOMS: atom_id res chain seq x y z
N MET A 1 19.43 -48.23 25.77
CA MET A 1 18.33 -47.80 24.88
C MET A 1 17.40 -46.97 25.72
N THR A 2 17.49 -45.65 25.59
CA THR A 2 16.65 -44.71 26.33
C THR A 2 15.52 -44.35 25.39
N GLU A 3 14.32 -44.85 25.67
CA GLU A 3 13.10 -44.43 24.96
C GLU A 3 12.87 -42.96 25.25
N ILE A 4 12.93 -42.14 24.21
CA ILE A 4 12.52 -40.74 24.28
C ILE A 4 10.99 -40.73 24.14
N SER A 5 10.29 -40.50 25.25
CA SER A 5 8.83 -40.38 25.24
C SER A 5 8.43 -39.11 24.49
N VAL A 6 7.66 -39.27 23.41
CA VAL A 6 7.19 -38.18 22.52
C VAL A 6 5.98 -37.42 23.11
N ALA A 7 5.74 -37.55 24.41
CA ALA A 7 4.59 -36.95 25.09
C ALA A 7 4.99 -35.61 25.71
N ASN A 8 5.09 -34.58 24.86
CA ASN A 8 4.89 -33.14 25.16
C ASN A 8 5.50 -32.28 24.03
N LEU A 9 5.24 -32.63 22.77
CA LEU A 9 5.43 -31.67 21.69
C LEU A 9 4.25 -30.70 21.75
N ASP A 10 4.50 -29.49 22.27
CA ASP A 10 3.57 -28.37 22.06
C ASP A 10 3.38 -28.25 20.55
N TYR A 11 2.19 -28.59 20.08
CA TYR A 11 1.86 -28.67 18.66
C TYR A 11 2.09 -27.33 17.95
N LYS A 12 2.01 -26.20 18.68
CA LYS A 12 2.37 -24.87 18.16
C LYS A 12 3.87 -24.70 18.00
N GLU A 13 4.65 -25.20 18.94
CA GLU A 13 6.11 -25.13 18.91
C GLU A 13 6.68 -26.05 17.82
N TYR A 14 6.11 -27.25 17.67
CA TYR A 14 6.41 -28.16 16.55
C TYR A 14 6.08 -27.54 15.19
N ASN A 15 4.89 -26.95 15.02
CA ASN A 15 4.53 -26.29 13.76
C ASN A 15 5.43 -25.08 13.47
N ARG A 16 5.80 -24.30 14.49
CA ARG A 16 6.71 -23.16 14.35
C ARG A 16 8.11 -23.62 13.93
N SER A 17 8.66 -24.66 14.58
CA SER A 17 9.94 -25.25 14.20
C SER A 17 9.91 -25.93 12.83
N ALA A 18 8.80 -26.58 12.46
CA ALA A 18 8.64 -27.17 11.14
C ALA A 18 8.53 -26.10 10.03
N ASP A 19 7.85 -24.98 10.30
CA ASP A 19 7.81 -23.81 9.41
C ASP A 19 9.17 -23.11 9.28
N ASP A 20 9.98 -23.09 10.34
CA ASP A 20 11.36 -22.59 10.32
C ASP A 20 12.32 -23.54 9.56
N MET A 21 12.02 -24.85 9.54
CA MET A 21 12.76 -25.86 8.78
C MET A 21 12.35 -25.95 7.30
N LEU A 22 11.14 -25.52 6.94
CA LEU A 22 10.77 -25.26 5.54
C LEU A 22 11.51 -24.00 5.10
N SER A 23 12.64 -24.19 4.42
CA SER A 23 13.46 -23.10 3.93
C SER A 23 12.58 -22.03 3.26
N ALA A 24 12.72 -20.77 3.70
CA ALA A 24 12.07 -19.56 3.18
C ALA A 24 12.05 -19.41 1.64
N VAL A 25 12.78 -20.27 0.94
CA VAL A 25 12.89 -20.40 -0.52
C VAL A 25 11.57 -20.83 -1.18
N ASP A 26 10.65 -21.49 -0.46
CA ASP A 26 9.42 -22.05 -1.04
C ASP A 26 8.17 -21.14 -0.92
N LYS A 27 8.08 -20.32 0.14
CA LYS A 27 6.93 -19.43 0.36
C LYS A 27 7.14 -18.08 -0.35
N LYS A 28 6.10 -17.60 -1.03
CA LYS A 28 6.16 -16.37 -1.86
C LYS A 28 5.08 -15.37 -1.45
N ILE A 29 5.45 -14.09 -1.38
CA ILE A 29 4.49 -12.99 -1.30
C ILE A 29 4.49 -12.23 -2.61
N PHE A 30 3.32 -12.09 -3.21
CA PHE A 30 3.08 -11.36 -4.43
C PHE A 30 2.54 -9.97 -4.10
N PHE A 31 3.14 -8.94 -4.71
CA PHE A 31 2.73 -7.54 -4.53
C PHE A 31 2.27 -6.93 -5.86
N GLU A 32 1.33 -6.00 -5.77
CA GLU A 32 0.91 -5.18 -6.91
C GLU A 32 2.00 -4.22 -7.33
N GLY A 33 2.31 -4.18 -8.63
CA GLY A 33 3.22 -3.18 -9.21
C GLY A 33 4.72 -3.47 -9.01
N LYS A 34 5.48 -3.30 -10.10
CA LYS A 34 6.93 -3.57 -10.14
C LYS A 34 7.75 -2.73 -9.15
N VAL A 35 7.35 -1.47 -8.91
CA VAL A 35 8.09 -0.53 -8.06
C VAL A 35 7.77 -0.75 -6.58
N ASN A 36 6.53 -1.09 -6.27
CA ASN A 36 6.00 -1.32 -4.93
C ASN A 36 6.75 -2.44 -4.19
N LYS A 37 7.17 -3.50 -4.91
CA LYS A 37 8.02 -4.56 -4.36
C LYS A 37 9.23 -3.99 -3.59
N LYS A 38 9.89 -2.94 -4.12
CA LYS A 38 11.05 -2.33 -3.47
C LYS A 38 10.70 -1.59 -2.18
N TYR A 39 9.48 -1.06 -2.09
CA TYR A 39 8.96 -0.50 -0.84
C TYR A 39 8.79 -1.62 0.20
N TYR A 40 8.06 -2.68 -0.16
CA TYR A 40 7.76 -3.80 0.73
C TYR A 40 8.99 -4.61 1.18
N GLN A 41 10.04 -4.69 0.34
CA GLN A 41 11.32 -5.32 0.71
C GLN A 41 11.99 -4.73 1.97
N LYS A 42 11.68 -3.48 2.30
CA LYS A 42 12.22 -2.83 3.49
C LYS A 42 11.51 -3.28 4.78
N ILE A 43 10.31 -3.84 4.70
CA ILE A 43 9.50 -4.30 5.84
C ILE A 43 10.04 -5.64 6.34
N VAL A 44 10.42 -5.70 7.62
CA VAL A 44 11.09 -6.86 8.24
C VAL A 44 10.25 -8.12 8.15
N LEU A 45 8.93 -8.03 8.40
CA LEU A 45 8.01 -9.17 8.35
C LEU A 45 8.11 -9.94 7.03
N PHE A 46 8.21 -9.23 5.91
CA PHE A 46 8.23 -9.85 4.59
C PHE A 46 9.59 -10.47 4.23
N ARG A 47 10.67 -10.17 4.95
CA ARG A 47 12.02 -10.64 4.58
C ARG A 47 12.20 -12.15 4.68
N LYS A 48 11.34 -12.86 5.42
CA LYS A 48 11.34 -14.33 5.49
C LYS A 48 10.67 -15.01 4.28
N TYR A 49 10.19 -14.23 3.30
CA TYR A 49 9.54 -14.74 2.09
C TYR A 49 10.27 -14.31 0.83
N THR A 50 10.10 -15.10 -0.23
CA THR A 50 10.49 -14.64 -1.57
C THR A 50 9.46 -13.62 -2.09
N LEU A 51 9.89 -12.37 -2.23
CA LEU A 51 9.01 -11.28 -2.69
C LEU A 51 8.96 -11.21 -4.21
N VAL A 52 7.77 -11.28 -4.79
CA VAL A 52 7.54 -11.37 -6.23
C VAL A 52 6.61 -10.25 -6.69
N ASN A 53 6.86 -9.69 -7.88
CA ASN A 53 5.89 -8.81 -8.52
C ASN A 53 4.77 -9.68 -9.10
N GLY A 54 3.56 -9.52 -8.56
CA GLY A 54 2.40 -10.33 -8.94
C GLY A 54 1.61 -9.80 -10.13
N GLY A 55 1.90 -8.59 -10.60
CA GLY A 55 1.12 -7.96 -11.67
C GLY A 55 -0.05 -7.15 -11.10
N SER A 56 -1.23 -7.32 -11.68
CA SER A 56 -2.47 -6.70 -11.20
C SER A 56 -3.03 -7.43 -9.97
N CYS A 57 -3.93 -6.77 -9.23
CA CYS A 57 -4.69 -7.39 -8.15
C CYS A 57 -5.36 -8.71 -8.59
N SER A 58 -5.97 -8.73 -9.78
CA SER A 58 -6.60 -9.93 -10.35
C SER A 58 -5.61 -11.07 -10.62
N ASP A 59 -4.40 -10.75 -11.09
CA ASP A 59 -3.35 -11.75 -11.33
C ASP A 59 -2.90 -12.38 -10.01
N ILE A 60 -2.68 -11.56 -8.98
CA ILE A 60 -2.31 -12.02 -7.63
C ILE A 60 -3.39 -12.94 -7.08
N LYS A 61 -4.66 -12.53 -7.19
CA LYS A 61 -5.82 -13.33 -6.76
C LYS A 61 -5.82 -14.70 -7.44
N ASN A 62 -5.60 -14.74 -8.75
CA ASN A 62 -5.53 -15.98 -9.50
C ASN A 62 -4.35 -16.85 -9.08
N ILE A 63 -3.17 -16.28 -8.88
CA ILE A 63 -1.97 -17.02 -8.43
C ILE A 63 -2.22 -17.66 -7.06
N VAL A 64 -2.70 -16.88 -6.09
CA VAL A 64 -2.89 -17.33 -4.70
C VAL A 64 -4.04 -18.34 -4.58
N SER A 65 -5.12 -18.15 -5.33
CA SER A 65 -6.29 -19.05 -5.29
C SER A 65 -6.02 -20.41 -5.93
N ASN A 66 -5.15 -20.45 -6.94
CA ASN A 66 -4.76 -21.69 -7.62
C ASN A 66 -3.60 -22.43 -6.94
N ASP A 67 -3.02 -21.86 -5.87
CA ASP A 67 -1.95 -22.48 -5.11
C ASP A 67 -2.49 -23.55 -4.14
N LYS A 68 -2.42 -24.80 -4.59
CA LYS A 68 -2.86 -25.99 -3.85
C LYS A 68 -2.02 -26.27 -2.60
N ASP A 69 -0.73 -25.92 -2.64
CA ASP A 69 0.23 -26.20 -1.57
C ASP A 69 0.21 -25.15 -0.46
N LYS A 70 -0.59 -24.08 -0.62
CA LYS A 70 -0.76 -23.00 0.36
C LYS A 70 0.54 -22.27 0.71
N LYS A 71 1.47 -22.17 -0.23
CA LYS A 71 2.77 -21.50 -0.12
C LYS A 71 2.74 -20.04 -0.56
N PHE A 72 1.70 -19.60 -1.27
CA PHE A 72 1.61 -18.30 -1.90
C PHE A 72 0.62 -17.38 -1.19
N TYR A 73 1.07 -16.14 -0.99
CA TYR A 73 0.33 -15.07 -0.33
C TYR A 73 0.31 -13.82 -1.21
N GLY A 74 -0.70 -12.98 -1.04
CA GLY A 74 -0.82 -11.70 -1.74
C GLY A 74 -0.86 -10.53 -0.77
N VAL A 75 -0.21 -9.42 -1.13
CA VAL A 75 -0.45 -8.12 -0.50
C VAL A 75 -0.88 -7.14 -1.58
N ILE A 76 -2.08 -6.60 -1.42
CA ILE A 76 -2.78 -5.79 -2.44
C ILE A 76 -3.08 -4.38 -1.93
N ASP A 77 -3.27 -3.45 -2.87
CA ASP A 77 -3.67 -2.07 -2.58
C ASP A 77 -5.10 -2.05 -1.97
N GLY A 78 -5.39 -1.07 -1.12
CA GLY A 78 -6.70 -0.87 -0.47
C GLY A 78 -7.72 -0.15 -1.35
N ASP A 79 -7.66 -0.40 -2.65
CA ASP A 79 -8.51 0.22 -3.66
C ASP A 79 -10.01 0.02 -3.38
N PHE A 80 -10.89 0.49 -4.26
CA PHE A 80 -12.34 0.44 -4.02
C PHE A 80 -12.93 -0.98 -3.91
N GLU A 81 -12.13 -2.04 -4.11
CA GLU A 81 -12.56 -3.41 -3.88
C GLU A 81 -12.21 -3.88 -2.46
N ASN A 82 -13.20 -4.02 -1.57
CA ASN A 82 -13.04 -4.77 -0.33
C ASN A 82 -13.37 -6.24 -0.59
N LYS A 83 -12.37 -7.13 -0.46
CA LYS A 83 -12.56 -8.57 -0.73
C LYS A 83 -11.85 -9.40 0.31
N ASP A 84 -12.64 -10.13 1.11
CA ASP A 84 -12.12 -11.12 2.04
C ASP A 84 -11.70 -12.37 1.25
N LEU A 85 -10.40 -12.53 1.08
CA LEU A 85 -9.79 -13.66 0.37
C LEU A 85 -8.68 -14.25 1.24
N ALA A 86 -8.72 -15.57 1.41
CA ALA A 86 -7.71 -16.30 2.18
C ALA A 86 -6.30 -16.04 1.61
N ARG A 87 -5.32 -15.83 2.50
CA ARG A 87 -3.91 -15.52 2.19
C ARG A 87 -3.67 -14.25 1.34
N ILE A 88 -4.69 -13.42 1.12
CA ILE A 88 -4.55 -12.10 0.48
C ILE A 88 -4.85 -11.04 1.52
N TYR A 89 -3.88 -10.13 1.71
CA TYR A 89 -3.92 -9.09 2.73
C TYR A 89 -3.97 -7.73 2.05
N GLN A 90 -5.00 -6.97 2.37
CA GLN A 90 -5.19 -5.64 1.82
C GLN A 90 -4.58 -4.60 2.76
N ILE A 91 -3.73 -3.72 2.22
CA ILE A 91 -3.20 -2.61 3.02
C ILE A 91 -4.33 -1.66 3.38
N ASP A 92 -4.23 -1.01 4.54
CA ASP A 92 -5.20 -0.02 5.00
C ASP A 92 -4.93 1.35 4.37
N PHE A 93 -4.72 1.40 3.06
CA PHE A 93 -4.50 2.61 2.27
C PHE A 93 -4.97 2.35 0.86
N TYR A 94 -5.50 3.36 0.16
CA TYR A 94 -5.88 3.19 -1.25
C TYR A 94 -4.71 2.68 -2.10
N SER A 95 -3.50 3.19 -1.86
CA SER A 95 -2.28 2.76 -2.56
C SER A 95 -1.02 3.18 -1.80
N ILE A 96 0.16 2.72 -2.25
CA ILE A 96 1.45 3.18 -1.71
C ILE A 96 1.65 4.68 -1.92
N GLU A 97 1.09 5.26 -2.97
CA GLU A 97 1.16 6.70 -3.22
C GLU A 97 0.50 7.49 -2.08
N ASN A 98 -0.58 6.97 -1.49
CA ASN A 98 -1.19 7.57 -0.30
C ASN A 98 -0.27 7.46 0.92
N ILE A 99 0.44 6.34 1.08
CA ILE A 99 1.47 6.20 2.13
C ILE A 99 2.59 7.22 1.92
N VAL A 100 3.11 7.35 0.70
CA VAL A 100 4.15 8.33 0.36
C VAL A 100 3.70 9.75 0.71
N LEU A 101 2.47 10.11 0.32
CA LEU A 101 1.91 11.43 0.59
C LEU A 101 1.97 11.76 2.08
N LEU A 102 1.68 10.79 2.94
CA LEU A 102 1.58 10.98 4.39
C LEU A 102 2.90 10.80 5.14
N TYR A 103 3.81 9.94 4.68
CA TYR A 103 4.94 9.45 5.47
C TYR A 103 6.33 9.71 4.87
N HIS A 104 6.44 10.32 3.69
CA HIS A 104 7.76 10.55 3.08
C HIS A 104 8.54 11.69 3.78
N VAL A 105 9.40 11.36 4.75
CA VAL A 105 10.13 12.32 5.59
C VAL A 105 10.92 13.36 4.78
N THR A 106 11.73 12.93 3.81
CA THR A 106 12.53 13.86 2.98
C THR A 106 11.68 14.85 2.19
N LEU A 107 10.47 14.45 1.77
CA LEU A 107 9.58 15.27 0.95
C LEU A 107 8.51 16.00 1.77
N ALA A 108 8.41 15.71 3.08
CA ALA A 108 7.35 16.22 3.95
C ALA A 108 7.16 17.74 3.87
N PRO A 109 8.21 18.59 3.87
CA PRO A 109 8.03 20.04 3.74
C PRO A 109 7.31 20.46 2.46
N TYR A 110 7.53 19.75 1.35
CA TYR A 110 6.94 20.04 0.05
C TYR A 110 5.55 19.41 -0.09
N LEU A 111 5.35 18.21 0.47
CA LEU A 111 4.05 17.53 0.45
C LEU A 111 3.00 18.22 1.32
N LYS A 112 3.39 18.98 2.34
CA LYS A 112 2.48 19.81 3.14
C LYS A 112 1.58 20.72 2.29
N ILE A 113 2.11 21.26 1.19
CA ILE A 113 1.35 22.13 0.28
C ILE A 113 0.24 21.31 -0.40
N LEU A 114 0.61 20.20 -1.03
CA LEU A 114 -0.36 19.30 -1.68
C LEU A 114 -1.41 18.77 -0.69
N ILE A 115 -0.98 18.36 0.51
CA ILE A 115 -1.87 17.90 1.58
C ILE A 115 -2.87 18.99 1.94
N SER A 116 -2.41 20.23 2.12
CA SER A 116 -3.29 21.37 2.42
C SER A 116 -4.31 21.61 1.31
N ASP A 117 -3.89 21.57 0.05
CA ASP A 117 -4.79 21.77 -1.08
C ASP A 117 -5.86 20.66 -1.17
N LEU A 118 -5.44 19.41 -0.98
CA LEU A 118 -6.33 18.25 -0.95
C LEU A 118 -7.36 18.30 0.19
N LYS A 119 -6.93 18.71 1.39
CA LYS A 119 -7.83 18.93 2.53
C LYS A 119 -8.85 20.04 2.24
N ASN A 120 -8.39 21.16 1.70
CA ASN A 120 -9.26 22.26 1.29
C ASN A 120 -10.26 21.84 0.22
N TYR A 121 -9.86 20.97 -0.71
CA TYR A 121 -10.78 20.39 -1.69
C TYR A 121 -11.87 19.55 -1.01
N TYR A 122 -11.49 18.64 -0.11
CA TYR A 122 -12.44 17.80 0.62
C TYR A 122 -13.46 18.63 1.40
N GLN A 123 -13.00 19.67 2.12
CA GLN A 123 -13.89 20.56 2.88
C GLN A 123 -14.93 21.27 2.00
N LYS A 124 -14.55 21.65 0.77
CA LYS A 124 -15.46 22.28 -0.19
C LYS A 124 -16.42 21.27 -0.81
N GLU A 125 -16.02 20.01 -0.92
CA GLU A 125 -16.73 18.97 -1.65
C GLU A 125 -17.00 17.76 -0.77
N LYS A 126 -17.93 17.93 0.15
CA LYS A 126 -18.32 16.90 1.14
C LYS A 126 -18.78 15.58 0.49
N SER A 127 -19.29 15.62 -0.74
CA SER A 127 -19.64 14.43 -1.52
C SER A 127 -18.70 14.31 -2.71
N ILE A 128 -17.69 13.45 -2.59
CA ILE A 128 -16.70 13.24 -3.64
C ILE A 128 -17.34 12.38 -4.73
N ARG A 129 -17.56 12.99 -5.90
CA ARG A 129 -18.16 12.32 -7.07
C ARG A 129 -17.34 12.46 -8.34
N HIS A 130 -16.22 13.19 -8.29
CA HIS A 130 -15.36 13.43 -9.44
C HIS A 130 -13.94 13.03 -9.10
N ARG A 131 -13.24 12.48 -10.09
CA ARG A 131 -11.81 12.18 -9.95
C ARG A 131 -11.02 13.48 -9.92
N LEU A 132 -9.90 13.48 -9.19
CA LEU A 132 -8.94 14.57 -9.22
C LEU A 132 -7.84 14.28 -10.25
N ILE A 133 -7.56 15.26 -11.11
CA ILE A 133 -6.43 15.20 -12.04
C ILE A 133 -5.61 16.48 -12.01
N GLN A 134 -4.34 16.41 -12.40
CA GLN A 134 -3.54 17.61 -12.62
C GLN A 134 -4.15 18.46 -13.75
N ASN A 135 -4.22 19.76 -13.53
CA ASN A 135 -4.58 20.72 -14.56
C ASN A 135 -3.37 20.98 -15.48
N ILE A 136 -3.35 20.32 -16.63
CA ILE A 136 -2.25 20.41 -17.61
C ILE A 136 -2.05 21.82 -18.21
N ASN A 137 -3.05 22.69 -18.10
CA ASN A 137 -2.96 24.07 -18.58
C ASN A 137 -2.16 24.97 -17.63
N CYS A 138 -1.94 24.53 -16.39
CA CYS A 138 -1.18 25.24 -15.37
C CYS A 138 0.16 24.54 -15.18
N THR A 139 1.15 24.84 -16.04
CA THR A 139 2.46 24.18 -15.99
C THR A 139 3.44 24.86 -15.02
N GLY A 140 3.26 26.15 -14.76
CA GLY A 140 4.14 26.93 -13.87
C GLY A 140 3.92 26.67 -12.37
N HIS A 141 2.77 26.12 -11.98
CA HIS A 141 2.42 25.79 -10.60
C HIS A 141 1.50 24.56 -10.61
N PHE A 142 1.56 23.76 -9.55
CA PHE A 142 0.71 22.58 -9.47
C PHE A 142 -0.71 22.97 -9.10
N VAL A 143 -1.66 22.62 -9.96
CA VAL A 143 -3.10 22.79 -9.74
C VAL A 143 -3.78 21.49 -10.13
N PHE A 144 -4.78 21.07 -9.38
CA PHE A 144 -5.67 19.98 -9.78
C PHE A 144 -7.07 20.50 -10.10
N LYS A 145 -7.79 19.74 -10.93
CA LYS A 145 -9.19 19.98 -11.29
C LYS A 145 -9.99 18.70 -11.16
N LYS A 146 -11.32 18.84 -11.12
CA LYS A 146 -12.25 17.73 -11.26
C LYS A 146 -12.20 17.21 -12.71
N ASP A 147 -12.15 15.90 -12.86
CA ASP A 147 -12.28 15.17 -14.12
C ASP A 147 -13.67 14.49 -14.19
N LEU A 148 -13.82 13.48 -15.05
CA LEU A 148 -14.97 12.59 -15.14
C LEU A 148 -15.50 12.13 -13.78
N GLU A 149 -16.81 11.95 -13.77
CA GLU A 149 -17.56 11.40 -12.66
C GLU A 149 -17.02 10.01 -12.29
N ILE A 150 -16.92 9.78 -11.00
CA ILE A 150 -16.59 8.47 -10.44
C ILE A 150 -17.81 7.59 -10.64
N ASN A 151 -17.59 6.38 -11.18
CA ASN A 151 -18.64 5.40 -11.38
C ASN A 151 -19.44 5.19 -10.08
N SER A 152 -20.78 5.20 -10.19
CA SER A 152 -21.70 5.09 -9.05
C SER A 152 -21.50 3.84 -8.19
N GLN A 153 -20.97 2.77 -8.77
CA GLN A 153 -20.62 1.56 -8.02
C GLN A 153 -19.62 1.81 -6.87
N PHE A 154 -18.85 2.90 -6.91
CA PHE A 154 -17.86 3.24 -5.88
C PHE A 154 -18.38 4.28 -4.87
N HIS A 155 -19.57 4.83 -5.05
CA HIS A 155 -20.09 5.89 -4.17
C HIS A 155 -20.29 5.37 -2.75
N GLU A 156 -20.77 4.13 -2.57
CA GLU A 156 -20.94 3.52 -1.25
C GLU A 156 -19.61 3.38 -0.50
N TYR A 157 -18.54 2.91 -1.17
CA TYR A 157 -17.20 2.88 -0.58
C TYR A 157 -16.79 4.27 -0.11
N ILE A 158 -16.92 5.27 -0.99
CA ILE A 158 -16.48 6.64 -0.71
C ILE A 158 -17.22 7.18 0.51
N ASP A 159 -18.55 7.07 0.52
CA ASP A 159 -19.38 7.63 1.59
C ASP A 159 -19.14 6.91 2.93
N PHE A 160 -18.79 5.62 2.91
CA PHE A 160 -18.50 4.84 4.12
C PHE A 160 -17.07 5.01 4.63
N LYS A 161 -16.06 5.01 3.74
CA LYS A 161 -14.63 5.04 4.10
C LYS A 161 -14.07 6.45 4.26
N ILE A 162 -14.64 7.45 3.57
CA ILE A 162 -14.10 8.80 3.48
C ILE A 162 -15.06 9.81 4.11
N PHE A 163 -14.91 10.00 5.42
CA PHE A 163 -15.80 10.85 6.23
C PHE A 163 -15.08 12.07 6.85
N ASP A 164 -13.77 12.17 6.66
CA ASP A 164 -12.98 13.34 7.04
C ASP A 164 -11.76 13.54 6.12
N GLU A 165 -11.00 14.59 6.38
CA GLU A 165 -9.76 14.90 5.66
C GLU A 165 -8.68 13.80 5.75
N THR A 166 -8.61 13.12 6.89
CA THR A 166 -7.56 12.12 7.16
C THR A 166 -7.84 10.88 6.34
N THR A 167 -9.07 10.39 6.39
CA THR A 167 -9.58 9.27 5.60
C THR A 167 -9.61 9.59 4.11
N PHE A 168 -9.85 10.85 3.72
CA PHE A 168 -9.69 11.29 2.33
C PHE A 168 -8.27 11.08 1.81
N LEU A 169 -7.26 11.55 2.53
CA LEU A 169 -5.86 11.36 2.14
C LEU A 169 -5.45 9.89 2.13
N LYS A 170 -6.07 9.06 2.99
CA LYS A 170 -5.75 7.65 3.16
C LYS A 170 -6.41 6.74 2.11
N TYR A 171 -7.69 6.99 1.77
CA TYR A 171 -8.53 6.05 1.02
C TYR A 171 -9.04 6.58 -0.33
N MET A 172 -8.79 7.84 -0.68
CA MET A 172 -9.12 8.35 -2.00
C MET A 172 -8.10 7.90 -3.06
N ASP A 173 -8.56 7.70 -4.30
CA ASP A 173 -7.69 7.55 -5.47
C ASP A 173 -6.90 8.84 -5.74
N LEU A 174 -5.71 8.92 -5.16
CA LEU A 174 -4.77 10.02 -5.31
C LEU A 174 -3.51 9.62 -6.08
N LYS A 175 -3.47 8.39 -6.63
CA LYS A 175 -2.28 7.79 -7.25
C LYS A 175 -1.67 8.69 -8.32
N ASN A 176 -2.53 9.14 -9.25
CA ASN A 176 -2.12 10.01 -10.35
C ASN A 176 -1.77 11.43 -9.87
N ILE A 177 -2.51 11.97 -8.89
CA ILE A 177 -2.22 13.30 -8.31
C ILE A 177 -0.85 13.32 -7.66
N VAL A 178 -0.56 12.34 -6.80
CA VAL A 178 0.74 12.20 -6.13
C VAL A 178 1.85 12.02 -7.17
N SER A 179 1.68 11.10 -8.13
CA SER A 179 2.67 10.86 -9.18
C SER A 179 2.98 12.13 -10.00
N SER A 180 1.95 12.86 -10.44
CA SER A 180 2.08 14.16 -11.12
C SER A 180 2.78 15.20 -10.26
N TYR A 181 2.46 15.27 -8.96
CA TYR A 181 3.11 16.20 -8.04
C TYR A 181 4.59 15.90 -7.90
N MET A 182 4.97 14.63 -7.79
CA MET A 182 6.37 14.20 -7.73
C MET A 182 7.13 14.58 -9.01
N MET A 183 6.49 14.49 -10.18
CA MET A 183 7.08 14.99 -11.43
C MET A 183 7.30 16.50 -11.40
N PHE A 184 6.34 17.27 -10.90
CA PHE A 184 6.47 18.71 -10.70
C PHE A 184 7.65 19.04 -9.75
N LEU A 185 7.72 18.39 -8.58
CA LEU A 185 8.80 18.61 -7.62
C LEU A 185 10.18 18.28 -8.23
N LYS A 186 10.28 17.16 -8.96
CA LYS A 186 11.52 16.73 -9.64
C LYS A 186 12.04 17.77 -10.64
N GLN A 187 11.15 18.50 -11.31
CA GLN A 187 11.51 19.49 -12.33
C GLN A 187 11.77 20.88 -11.75
N ASN A 188 11.23 21.18 -10.57
CA ASN A 188 11.34 22.50 -9.95
C ASN A 188 12.76 22.77 -9.42
N SER A 189 13.50 23.65 -10.08
CA SER A 189 14.90 23.97 -9.76
C SER A 189 15.10 24.64 -8.40
N THR A 190 14.04 25.21 -7.80
CA THR A 190 14.10 25.81 -6.46
C THR A 190 14.13 24.76 -5.35
N ILE A 191 13.81 23.51 -5.67
CA ILE A 191 13.84 22.39 -4.72
C ILE A 191 15.27 21.82 -4.61
N PRO A 192 15.76 21.56 -3.39
CA PRO A 192 17.06 20.95 -3.15
C PRO A 192 17.26 19.67 -3.97
N LYS A 193 18.49 19.47 -4.46
CA LYS A 193 18.86 18.32 -5.31
C LYS A 193 18.49 16.98 -4.68
N GLU A 194 18.65 16.85 -3.37
CA GLU A 194 18.31 15.64 -2.62
C GLU A 194 16.80 15.36 -2.66
N CYS A 195 15.96 16.38 -2.41
CA CYS A 195 14.52 16.29 -2.51
C CYS A 195 14.07 15.98 -3.95
N ARG A 196 14.69 16.57 -4.97
CA ARG A 196 14.39 16.22 -6.38
C ARG A 196 14.75 14.77 -6.71
N LYS A 197 15.84 14.24 -6.13
CA LYS A 197 16.22 12.82 -6.27
C LYS A 197 15.23 11.91 -5.55
N ALA A 198 14.76 12.29 -4.35
CA ALA A 198 13.71 11.59 -3.64
C ALA A 198 12.41 11.59 -4.45
N ALA A 199 11.95 12.75 -4.95
CA ALA A 199 10.76 12.85 -5.79
C ALA A 199 10.83 11.98 -7.06
N LYS A 200 12.02 11.85 -7.70
CA LYS A 200 12.21 10.94 -8.84
C LYS A 200 11.94 9.47 -8.48
N ASN A 201 12.21 9.07 -7.25
CA ASN A 201 12.21 7.68 -6.77
C ASN A 201 11.28 7.49 -5.57
N TYR A 202 10.21 8.30 -5.49
CA TYR A 202 9.47 8.59 -4.25
C TYR A 202 8.95 7.36 -3.51
N ILE A 203 8.51 6.32 -4.22
CA ILE A 203 8.08 5.06 -3.59
C ILE A 203 9.26 4.37 -2.89
N THR A 204 10.40 4.29 -3.57
CA THR A 204 11.56 3.57 -3.06
C THR A 204 12.31 4.35 -1.99
N SER A 205 12.29 5.69 -2.06
CA SER A 205 12.91 6.59 -1.07
C SER A 205 12.03 6.88 0.14
N CYS A 206 10.74 6.56 0.11
CA CYS A 206 9.87 6.71 1.26
C CYS A 206 10.28 5.76 2.38
N ASP A 207 10.32 6.24 3.61
CA ASP A 207 10.52 5.37 4.77
C ASP A 207 9.38 4.37 4.90
N VAL A 208 9.67 3.19 5.45
CA VAL A 208 8.62 2.21 5.71
C VAL A 208 7.84 2.58 6.96
N ILE A 209 6.52 2.55 6.82
CA ILE A 209 5.62 2.60 7.98
C ILE A 209 5.66 1.28 8.75
N SER A 210 5.20 1.32 10.00
CA SER A 210 5.10 0.11 10.82
C SER A 210 4.07 -0.87 10.22
N ILE A 211 4.20 -2.15 10.54
CA ILE A 211 3.22 -3.16 10.10
C ILE A 211 1.82 -2.88 10.68
N THR A 212 1.77 -2.29 11.88
CA THR A 212 0.53 -1.91 12.57
C THR A 212 -0.15 -0.74 11.90
N ASP A 213 0.59 0.13 11.22
CA ASP A 213 0.02 1.23 10.44
C ASP A 213 -0.36 0.78 9.03
N LEU A 214 0.32 -0.24 8.48
CA LEU A 214 0.10 -0.73 7.12
C LEU A 214 -1.21 -1.48 6.94
N PHE A 215 -1.66 -2.21 7.95
CA PHE A 215 -2.86 -3.05 7.90
C PHE A 215 -3.90 -2.58 8.91
N SER A 216 -5.18 -2.81 8.59
CA SER A 216 -6.26 -2.57 9.55
C SER A 216 -6.13 -3.54 10.72
N ASN A 217 -6.74 -3.25 11.87
CA ASN A 217 -6.64 -4.15 13.03
C ASN A 217 -7.09 -5.59 12.71
N SER A 218 -8.13 -5.76 11.89
CA SER A 218 -8.60 -7.08 11.47
C SER A 218 -7.62 -7.78 10.53
N GLU A 219 -7.04 -7.06 9.56
CA GLU A 219 -6.05 -7.65 8.67
C GLU A 219 -4.73 -7.94 9.37
N LEU A 220 -4.30 -7.08 10.29
CA LEU A 220 -3.11 -7.29 11.08
C LEU A 220 -3.20 -8.60 11.88
N GLN A 221 -4.37 -8.91 12.44
CA GLN A 221 -4.58 -10.18 13.14
C GLN A 221 -4.38 -11.37 12.20
N ARG A 222 -4.91 -11.31 10.98
CA ARG A 222 -4.71 -12.36 9.97
C ARG A 222 -3.24 -12.48 9.56
N VAL A 223 -2.60 -11.35 9.27
CA VAL A 223 -1.17 -11.26 8.94
C VAL A 223 -0.31 -11.88 10.05
N GLN A 224 -0.59 -11.60 11.33
CA GLN A 224 0.20 -12.14 12.44
C GLN A 224 -0.01 -13.64 12.69
N GLN A 225 -1.13 -14.20 12.25
CA GLN A 225 -1.42 -15.63 12.38
C GLN A 225 -0.79 -16.47 11.26
N GLU A 226 -0.67 -15.90 10.06
CA GLU A 226 -0.29 -16.64 8.85
C GLU A 226 1.05 -16.21 8.24
N LEU A 227 1.47 -14.95 8.44
CA LEU A 227 2.73 -14.37 7.95
C LEU A 227 3.78 -14.17 9.03
#